data_AF-A0A920NEG7-F1
#
_entry.id   AF-A0A920NEG7-F1
#
_cell.length_a   1.000
_cell.length_b   1.000
_cell.length_c   1.000
_cell.angle_alpha   90.00
_cell.angle_beta   90.00
_cell.angle_gamma   90.00
#
_symmetry.space_group_name_H-M   'P 1'
#
loop_
_entity.id
_entity.type
_entity.pdbx_description
1 polymer ?
#
loop_
_entity_poly.entity_id
_entity_poly.type
_entity_poly.pdbx_seq_one_letter_code
_entity_poly.pdbx_strand_id
1 'polypeptide(L)'
;MKLNPDMDTVSIDKRFESINWSENQTKLELWKNGMTGYPIVDASMRKLHRTGDIDNGARMICASFLVKHLLIHWTHGANHFKEYLVDFDLPANSFNWQWVTGCGLNSAPYFRIFNPTIQAKRFDPKATT
;
A
#
# COMPACT_ATOMS: atom_id res chain seq x y z
N MET A 1 -7.11 -24.80 -7.18
CA MET A 1 -7.72 -23.47 -6.99
C MET A 1 -7.40 -22.65 -8.22
N LYS A 2 -8.37 -22.37 -9.12
CA LYS A 2 -8.12 -21.59 -10.34
C LYS A 2 -7.92 -20.13 -9.93
N LEU A 3 -6.71 -19.61 -10.13
CA LEU A 3 -6.41 -18.17 -10.01
C LEU A 3 -7.31 -17.44 -11.02
N ASN A 4 -8.11 -16.48 -10.53
CA ASN A 4 -8.95 -15.67 -11.38
C ASN A 4 -8.03 -14.72 -12.19
N PRO A 5 -8.04 -14.77 -13.53
CA PRO A 5 -7.06 -14.05 -14.36
C PRO A 5 -7.10 -12.52 -14.22
N ASP A 6 -8.19 -11.95 -13.67
CA ASP A 6 -8.37 -10.50 -13.54
C ASP A 6 -8.06 -9.94 -12.12
N MET A 7 -7.44 -10.72 -11.23
CA MET A 7 -7.15 -10.27 -9.85
C MET A 7 -6.16 -9.09 -9.76
N ASP A 8 -5.44 -8.81 -10.82
CA ASP A 8 -4.47 -7.71 -10.93
C ASP A 8 -5.12 -6.38 -11.33
N THR A 9 -6.35 -6.41 -11.86
CA THR A 9 -7.01 -5.25 -12.47
C THR A 9 -8.41 -4.99 -11.91
N VAL A 10 -9.11 -6.02 -11.43
CA VAL A 10 -10.47 -5.90 -10.93
C VAL A 10 -10.51 -6.16 -9.42
N SER A 11 -11.08 -5.21 -8.68
CA SER A 11 -11.33 -5.40 -7.25
C SER A 11 -12.33 -6.55 -7.07
N ILE A 12 -11.99 -7.56 -6.25
CA ILE A 12 -12.89 -8.69 -5.97
C ILE A 12 -14.21 -8.22 -5.32
N ASP A 13 -14.19 -7.07 -4.66
CA ASP A 13 -15.35 -6.44 -4.05
C ASP A 13 -15.88 -5.26 -4.87
N LYS A 14 -17.08 -5.44 -5.44
CA LYS A 14 -17.79 -4.43 -6.25
C LYS A 14 -18.06 -3.12 -5.53
N ARG A 15 -18.01 -3.08 -4.19
CA ARG A 15 -18.17 -1.83 -3.42
C ARG A 15 -17.08 -0.80 -3.76
N PHE A 16 -15.91 -1.25 -4.22
CA PHE A 16 -14.79 -0.39 -4.58
C PHE A 16 -14.88 0.19 -6.00
N GLU A 17 -15.75 -0.35 -6.84
CA GLU A 17 -16.08 0.26 -8.14
C GLU A 17 -16.86 1.59 -7.96
N SER A 18 -17.53 1.76 -6.82
CA SER A 18 -18.30 2.98 -6.49
C SER A 18 -17.51 4.08 -5.76
N ILE A 19 -16.22 3.85 -5.47
CA ILE A 19 -15.39 4.84 -4.77
C ILE A 19 -14.90 5.89 -5.77
N ASN A 20 -15.06 7.17 -5.44
CA ASN A 20 -14.49 8.26 -6.21
C ASN A 20 -13.01 8.42 -5.87
N TRP A 21 -12.15 7.78 -6.64
CA TRP A 21 -10.70 7.81 -6.45
C TRP A 21 -10.12 9.17 -6.81
N SER A 22 -9.11 9.61 -6.06
CA SER A 22 -8.38 10.83 -6.34
C SER A 22 -7.40 10.61 -7.47
N GLU A 23 -7.48 11.45 -8.50
CA GLU A 23 -6.49 11.54 -9.59
C GLU A 23 -5.34 12.51 -9.26
N ASN A 24 -5.09 12.78 -7.97
CA ASN A 24 -4.05 13.73 -7.56
C ASN A 24 -2.65 13.15 -7.81
N GLN A 25 -2.16 13.35 -9.03
CA GLN A 25 -0.86 12.85 -9.47
C GLN A 25 0.29 13.38 -8.61
N THR A 26 0.21 14.63 -8.12
CA THR A 26 1.24 15.20 -7.25
C THR A 26 1.41 14.39 -5.97
N LYS A 27 0.29 14.02 -5.31
CA LYS A 27 0.32 13.18 -4.11
C LYS A 27 0.85 11.78 -4.42
N LEU A 28 0.49 11.22 -5.58
CA LEU A 28 1.02 9.93 -6.04
C LEU A 28 2.55 9.98 -6.20
N GLU A 29 3.08 11.01 -6.85
CA GLU A 29 4.53 11.17 -7.04
C GLU A 29 5.27 11.43 -5.73
N LEU A 30 4.70 12.22 -4.82
CA LEU A 30 5.27 12.39 -3.48
C LEU A 30 5.31 11.07 -2.70
N TRP A 31 4.29 10.23 -2.85
CA TRP A 31 4.26 8.90 -2.26
C TRP A 31 5.32 7.98 -2.87
N LYS A 32 5.39 7.90 -4.20
CA LYS A 32 6.41 7.08 -4.90
C LYS A 32 7.83 7.46 -4.48
N ASN A 33 8.11 8.77 -4.34
CA ASN A 33 9.43 9.26 -3.97
C ASN A 33 9.72 9.25 -2.45
N GLY A 34 8.76 8.84 -1.62
CA GLY A 34 8.91 8.89 -0.16
C GLY A 34 9.13 10.31 0.37
N MET A 35 8.28 11.24 -0.08
CA MET A 35 8.25 12.66 0.30
C MET A 35 6.87 13.07 0.83
N THR A 36 6.17 12.14 1.47
CA THR A 36 4.82 12.35 2.01
C THR A 36 4.80 13.13 3.32
N GLY A 37 5.95 13.23 4.00
CA GLY A 37 6.07 13.80 5.34
C GLY A 37 5.77 12.80 6.45
N TYR A 38 5.48 11.54 6.12
CA TYR A 38 5.26 10.45 7.08
C TYR A 38 6.51 9.57 7.15
N PRO A 39 7.29 9.62 8.25
CA PRO A 39 8.62 8.99 8.30
C PRO A 39 8.62 7.51 7.93
N ILE A 40 7.63 6.74 8.38
CA ILE A 40 7.54 5.30 8.09
C ILE A 40 7.24 5.01 6.62
N VAL A 41 6.38 5.80 5.97
CA VAL A 41 6.05 5.64 4.55
C VAL A 41 7.24 6.09 3.71
N ASP A 42 7.83 7.23 4.07
CA ASP A 42 8.97 7.82 3.36
C ASP A 42 10.20 6.94 3.44
N ALA A 43 10.54 6.41 4.63
CA ALA A 43 11.65 5.48 4.80
C ALA A 43 11.45 4.20 4.00
N SER A 44 10.22 3.68 3.99
CA SER A 44 9.88 2.44 3.28
C SER A 44 9.97 2.59 1.76
N MET A 45 9.48 3.70 1.20
CA MET A 45 9.59 3.96 -0.24
C MET A 45 11.01 4.24 -0.69
N ARG A 46 11.77 4.98 0.12
CA ARG A 46 13.20 5.17 -0.15
C ARG A 46 13.99 3.85 -0.03
N LYS A 47 13.62 2.96 0.90
CA LYS A 47 14.22 1.62 1.00
C LYS A 47 13.90 0.79 -0.25
N LEU A 48 12.64 0.78 -0.68
CA LEU A 48 12.21 0.12 -1.93
C LEU A 48 13.01 0.64 -3.14
N HIS A 49 13.16 1.95 -3.30
CA HIS A 49 13.92 2.54 -4.42
C HIS A 49 15.41 2.18 -4.39
N ARG A 50 16.02 2.10 -3.21
CA ARG A 50 17.46 1.83 -3.08
C ARG A 50 17.82 0.36 -3.15
N THR A 51 16.98 -0.51 -2.58
CA THR A 51 17.32 -1.91 -2.34
C THR A 51 16.44 -2.90 -3.11
N GLY A 52 15.30 -2.43 -3.61
CA GLY A 52 14.31 -3.30 -4.26
C GLY A 52 13.59 -4.26 -3.32
N ASP A 53 13.66 -4.00 -2.01
CA ASP A 53 12.95 -4.77 -0.98
C ASP A 53 12.36 -3.84 0.09
N ILE A 54 11.30 -4.30 0.73
CA ILE A 54 10.54 -3.61 1.76
C ILE A 54 9.85 -4.67 2.63
N ASP A 55 9.87 -4.47 3.95
CA ASP A 55 9.32 -5.42 4.91
C ASP A 55 7.80 -5.56 4.73
N ASN A 56 7.24 -6.75 4.93
CA ASN A 56 5.81 -6.98 4.70
C ASN A 56 4.90 -6.02 5.49
N GLY A 57 5.26 -5.70 6.75
CA GLY A 57 4.52 -4.71 7.54
C GLY A 57 4.59 -3.30 6.94
N ALA A 58 5.73 -2.91 6.39
CA ALA A 58 5.91 -1.65 5.70
C ALA A 58 5.13 -1.61 4.37
N ARG A 59 5.09 -2.72 3.62
CA ARG A 59 4.24 -2.87 2.43
C ARG A 59 2.77 -2.56 2.76
N MET A 60 2.27 -3.12 3.86
CA MET A 60 0.89 -2.91 4.30
C MET A 60 0.61 -1.46 4.72
N ILE A 61 1.54 -0.82 5.43
CA ILE A 61 1.41 0.59 5.84
C ILE A 61 1.38 1.51 4.62
N CYS A 62 2.33 1.33 3.69
CA CYS A 62 2.39 2.12 2.46
C CYS A 62 1.13 1.95 1.60
N ALA A 63 0.64 0.72 1.45
CA ALA A 63 -0.58 0.43 0.71
C ALA A 63 -1.82 1.07 1.37
N SER A 64 -1.95 0.96 2.70
CA SER A 64 -3.05 1.60 3.44
C SER A 64 -2.98 3.12 3.35
N PHE A 65 -1.78 3.69 3.29
CA PHE A 65 -1.60 5.12 3.16
C PHE A 65 -2.09 5.61 1.80
N LEU A 66 -1.67 4.95 0.71
CA LEU A 66 -2.11 5.29 -0.65
C LEU A 66 -3.64 5.28 -0.78
N VAL A 67 -4.26 4.21 -0.30
CA VAL A 67 -5.69 3.96 -0.51
C VAL A 67 -6.56 4.75 0.45
N LYS A 68 -6.19 4.86 1.74
CA LYS A 68 -7.05 5.49 2.75
C LYS A 68 -6.72 6.96 3.02
N HIS A 69 -5.44 7.35 2.95
CA HIS A 69 -5.05 8.74 3.22
C HIS A 69 -5.02 9.58 1.94
N LEU A 70 -4.50 9.02 0.85
CA LEU A 70 -4.45 9.73 -0.43
C LEU A 70 -5.70 9.51 -1.29
N LEU A 71 -6.51 8.49 -0.96
CA LEU A 71 -7.68 8.06 -1.74
C LEU A 71 -7.31 7.75 -3.19
N ILE A 72 -6.10 7.23 -3.43
CA ILE A 72 -5.63 6.86 -4.76
C ILE A 72 -5.88 5.37 -5.01
N HIS A 73 -6.22 5.03 -6.26
CA HIS A 73 -6.50 3.65 -6.64
C HIS A 73 -5.28 2.75 -6.42
N TRP A 74 -5.50 1.57 -5.85
CA TRP A 74 -4.45 0.63 -5.45
C TRP A 74 -3.61 0.11 -6.62
N THR A 75 -4.16 0.09 -7.84
CA THR A 75 -3.43 -0.32 -9.06
C THR A 75 -2.19 0.53 -9.30
N HIS A 76 -2.22 1.83 -8.97
CA HIS A 76 -1.04 2.69 -9.09
C HIS A 76 0.09 2.22 -8.15
N GLY A 77 -0.27 1.82 -6.93
CA GLY A 77 0.68 1.28 -5.96
C GLY A 77 1.18 -0.11 -6.34
N ALA A 78 0.28 -0.98 -6.82
CA ALA A 78 0.63 -2.32 -7.28
C ALA A 78 1.60 -2.28 -8.48
N ASN A 79 1.38 -1.37 -9.43
CA ASN A 79 2.29 -1.15 -10.56
C ASN A 79 3.63 -0.60 -10.09
N HIS A 80 3.64 0.35 -9.14
CA HIS A 80 4.89 0.84 -8.57
C HIS A 80 5.68 -0.27 -7.87
N PHE A 81 5.01 -1.15 -7.12
CA PHE A 81 5.67 -2.25 -6.45
C PHE A 81 6.22 -3.27 -7.46
N LYS A 82 5.51 -3.50 -8.56
CA LYS A 82 5.96 -4.35 -9.67
C LYS A 82 7.24 -3.82 -10.35
N GLU A 83 7.41 -2.50 -10.42
CA GLU A 83 8.60 -1.89 -11.04
C GLU A 83 9.85 -2.01 -10.17
N TYR A 84 9.72 -1.96 -8.84
CA TYR A 84 10.87 -1.84 -7.93
C TYR A 84 11.14 -3.09 -7.08
N LEU A 85 10.16 -3.96 -6.84
CA LEU A 85 10.36 -5.17 -6.04
C LEU A 85 11.16 -6.21 -6.81
N VAL A 86 12.30 -6.61 -6.25
CA VAL A 86 13.14 -7.69 -6.80
C VAL A 86 12.50 -9.06 -6.57
N ASP A 87 11.73 -9.21 -5.50
CA ASP A 87 11.00 -10.43 -5.12
C ASP A 87 9.54 -10.41 -5.60
N PHE A 88 9.23 -9.66 -6.66
CA PHE A 88 7.86 -9.46 -7.10
C PHE A 88 7.17 -10.78 -7.47
N ASP A 89 6.12 -11.11 -6.72
CA ASP A 89 5.19 -12.19 -7.04
C ASP A 89 3.79 -11.62 -7.26
N LEU A 90 3.26 -11.79 -8.48
CA LEU A 90 1.99 -11.18 -8.91
C LEU A 90 0.80 -11.61 -8.03
N PRO A 91 0.58 -12.91 -7.72
CA PRO A 91 -0.50 -13.34 -6.84
C PRO A 91 -0.35 -12.81 -5.41
N ALA A 92 0.85 -12.86 -4.83
CA ALA A 92 1.08 -12.37 -3.46
C ALA A 92 0.90 -10.84 -3.36
N ASN A 93 1.35 -10.08 -4.36
CA ASN A 93 1.18 -8.64 -4.39
C ASN A 93 -0.29 -8.26 -4.54
N SER A 94 -1.00 -8.81 -5.53
CA SER A 94 -2.43 -8.52 -5.73
C SER A 94 -3.27 -8.88 -4.51
N PHE A 95 -3.00 -10.01 -3.86
CA PHE A 95 -3.69 -10.40 -2.63
C PHE A 95 -3.42 -9.42 -1.48
N ASN A 96 -2.17 -9.00 -1.27
CA ASN A 96 -1.81 -8.05 -0.22
C ASN A 96 -2.46 -6.68 -0.45
N TRP A 97 -2.45 -6.18 -1.69
CA TRP A 97 -3.11 -4.91 -2.02
C TRP A 97 -4.62 -4.98 -1.76
N GLN A 98 -5.27 -6.06 -2.19
CA GLN A 98 -6.71 -6.25 -1.94
C GLN A 98 -7.06 -6.45 -0.46
N TRP A 99 -6.18 -7.09 0.32
CA TRP A 99 -6.39 -7.27 1.76
C TRP A 99 -6.27 -5.95 2.52
N VAL A 100 -5.31 -5.09 2.15
CA VAL A 100 -5.08 -3.79 2.78
C VAL A 100 -6.16 -2.77 2.41
N THR A 101 -6.65 -2.80 1.17
CA THR A 101 -7.69 -1.88 0.70
C THR A 101 -9.04 -2.12 1.37
N GLY A 102 -9.30 -3.32 1.89
CA GLY A 102 -10.64 -3.69 2.35
C GLY A 102 -11.44 -4.51 1.34
N CYS A 103 -10.89 -4.76 0.14
CA CYS A 103 -11.56 -5.46 -0.97
C CYS A 103 -11.48 -6.98 -0.89
N GLY A 104 -10.54 -7.53 -0.10
CA GLY A 104 -10.25 -8.95 -0.02
C GLY A 104 -11.15 -9.71 0.97
N LEU A 105 -11.29 -11.02 0.74
CA LEU A 105 -11.91 -11.92 1.70
C LEU A 105 -11.14 -11.84 3.03
N ASN A 106 -11.84 -11.55 4.14
CA ASN A 106 -11.25 -11.36 5.48
C ASN A 106 -10.48 -10.03 5.71
N SER A 107 -10.85 -8.97 4.99
CA SER A 107 -10.25 -7.65 5.19
C SER A 107 -10.55 -7.01 6.56
N ALA A 108 -9.60 -6.21 7.07
CA ALA A 108 -9.87 -5.34 8.20
C ALA A 108 -11.00 -4.35 7.86
N PRO A 109 -11.89 -4.00 8.82
CA PRO A 109 -12.99 -3.09 8.55
C PRO A 109 -12.49 -1.77 7.93
N TYR A 110 -13.22 -1.23 6.95
CA TYR A 110 -12.84 -0.03 6.20
C TYR A 110 -12.40 1.14 7.10
N PHE A 111 -13.13 1.35 8.21
CA PHE A 111 -12.87 2.36 9.24
C PHE A 111 -11.62 2.15 10.11
N ARG A 112 -10.90 1.03 9.94
CA ARG A 112 -9.62 0.81 10.62
C ARG A 112 -8.55 1.66 9.96
N ILE A 113 -8.40 2.88 10.47
CA ILE A 113 -7.34 3.81 10.11
C ILE A 113 -6.15 3.51 11.01
N PHE A 114 -5.06 3.02 10.44
CA PHE A 114 -3.80 2.90 11.18
C PHE A 114 -3.24 4.30 11.37
N ASN A 115 -3.32 4.82 12.60
CA ASN A 115 -2.70 6.09 12.96
C ASN A 115 -1.17 5.94 12.92
N PRO A 116 -0.47 6.58 11.96
CA PRO A 116 0.98 6.39 11.76
C PRO A 116 1.79 6.80 13.00
N THR A 117 1.32 7.81 13.72
CA THR A 117 1.96 8.36 14.92
C THR A 117 1.91 7.39 16.10
N ILE A 118 0.84 6.60 16.22
CA ILE A 118 0.69 5.59 17.28
C ILE A 118 1.48 4.33 16.95
N GLN A 119 1.55 3.95 15.68
CA GLN A 119 2.30 2.77 15.24
C GLN A 119 3.81 2.98 15.33
N ALA A 120 4.31 4.20 15.06
CA ALA A 120 5.72 4.55 15.24
C ALA A 120 6.22 4.29 16.67
N LYS A 121 5.46 4.67 17.69
CA LYS A 121 5.80 4.40 19.11
C LYS A 121 5.80 2.92 19.47
N ARG A 122 5.07 2.08 18.72
CA ARG A 122 4.93 0.65 18.99
C ARG A 122 6.01 -0.17 18.27
N PHE A 123 6.51 0.33 17.15
CA PHE A 123 7.59 -0.28 16.37
C PHE A 123 8.98 0.19 16.81
N ASP A 124 9.10 1.42 17.32
CA ASP A 124 10.35 1.93 17.89
C ASP A 124 10.08 2.75 19.16
N PRO A 125 10.14 2.13 20.35
CA PRO A 125 10.00 2.84 21.62
C PRO A 125 11.21 3.72 21.95
N LYS A 126 12.33 3.62 21.22
CA LYS A 126 13.61 4.23 21.61
C LYS A 126 14.17 5.25 20.62
N ALA A 127 13.56 5.47 19.46
CA ALA A 127 13.95 6.54 18.51
C ALA A 127 15.48 6.61 18.34
N THR A 128 16.13 5.46 18.15
CA THR A 128 17.58 5.38 18.00
C THR A 128 17.87 4.68 16.68
N THR A 129 17.92 5.46 15.60
CA THR A 129 18.78 5.36 14.39
C THR A 129 18.08 5.96 13.18
#